data_AF-A0A7C7M542-F1
#
_entry.id   AF-A0A7C7M542-F1
#
_cell.length_a   1.000
_cell.length_b   1.000
_cell.length_c   1.000
_cell.angle_alpha   90.00
_cell.angle_beta   90.00
_cell.angle_gamma   90.00
#
_symmetry.space_group_name_H-M   'P 1'
#
loop_
_entity.id
_entity.type
_entity.pdbx_description
1 polymer ?
#
loop_
_entity_poly.entity_id
_entity_poly.type
_entity_poly.pdbx_seq_one_letter_code
_entity_poly.pdbx_strand_id
1 'polypeptide(L)'
;MDFDFSKKVIDLQERLSAFMTQEIYPNERIFEEQLESSADRWTLPPIMEALKVKARAANLWNLFLPKAHHAEGLTNLEYAPLCEIMGRSPIAPEVFNCSAPDTGNMEVLLRYGTERHQDRWLAPLLAGEIRSGFGMTEPAVASSDATNIEGSIKREGNEYVINARKWWTSGAGDPRCKILI
;
A
#
# COMPACT_ATOMS: atom_id res chain seq x y z
N MET A 1 34.53 -3.48 3.66
CA MET A 1 33.08 -3.36 3.96
C MET A 1 32.39 -4.15 2.88
N ASP A 2 31.60 -5.14 3.24
CA ASP A 2 30.86 -5.96 2.29
C ASP A 2 29.55 -5.22 1.95
N PHE A 3 29.41 -4.83 0.69
CA PHE A 3 28.25 -4.09 0.18
C PHE A 3 27.31 -4.99 -0.63
N ASP A 4 27.64 -6.28 -0.74
CA ASP A 4 26.87 -7.21 -1.55
C ASP A 4 25.54 -7.56 -0.85
N PHE A 5 24.53 -7.83 -1.67
CA PHE A 5 23.25 -8.31 -1.18
C PHE A 5 23.33 -9.77 -0.74
N SER A 6 22.50 -10.14 0.23
CA SER A 6 22.37 -11.55 0.62
C SER A 6 21.80 -12.37 -0.53
N LYS A 7 22.09 -13.69 -0.56
CA LYS A 7 21.51 -14.61 -1.55
C LYS A 7 19.98 -14.55 -1.60
N LYS A 8 19.33 -14.33 -0.45
CA LYS A 8 17.88 -14.14 -0.35
C LYS A 8 17.42 -12.92 -1.16
N VAL A 9 18.11 -11.80 -1.03
CA VAL A 9 17.76 -10.56 -1.74
C VAL A 9 18.04 -10.68 -3.23
N ILE A 10 19.14 -11.34 -3.62
CA ILE A 10 19.46 -11.60 -5.03
C ILE A 10 18.35 -12.45 -5.68
N ASP A 11 17.92 -13.55 -5.05
CA ASP A 11 16.78 -14.37 -5.54
C ASP A 11 15.50 -13.56 -5.70
N LEU A 12 15.17 -12.72 -4.70
CA LEU A 12 14.00 -11.85 -4.78
C LEU A 12 14.11 -10.82 -5.90
N GLN A 13 15.27 -10.20 -6.11
CA GLN A 13 15.49 -9.25 -7.20
C GLN A 13 15.33 -9.92 -8.57
N GLU A 14 15.87 -11.13 -8.74
CA GLU A 14 15.78 -11.89 -9.99
C GLU A 14 14.33 -12.26 -10.30
N ARG A 15 13.61 -12.84 -9.32
CA ARG A 15 12.20 -13.23 -9.48
C ARG A 15 11.30 -12.03 -9.71
N LEU A 16 11.53 -10.94 -8.97
CA LEU A 16 10.78 -9.71 -9.14
C LEU A 16 11.04 -9.09 -10.51
N SER A 17 12.29 -8.98 -10.94
CA SER A 17 12.65 -8.44 -12.27
C SER A 17 12.09 -9.29 -13.42
N ALA A 18 12.09 -10.61 -13.27
CA ALA A 18 11.45 -11.51 -14.22
C ALA A 18 9.94 -11.27 -14.29
N PHE A 19 9.27 -11.16 -13.13
CA PHE A 19 7.84 -10.84 -13.06
C PHE A 19 7.53 -9.48 -13.68
N MET A 20 8.35 -8.45 -13.41
CA MET A 20 8.19 -7.13 -14.02
C MET A 20 8.21 -7.23 -15.56
N THR A 21 9.16 -7.99 -16.10
CA THR A 21 9.35 -8.15 -17.55
C THR A 21 8.23 -8.96 -18.21
N GLN A 22 7.77 -10.03 -17.55
CA GLN A 22 6.82 -10.97 -18.12
C GLN A 22 5.36 -10.53 -17.93
N GLU A 23 5.08 -9.86 -16.81
CA GLU A 23 3.71 -9.64 -16.35
C GLU A 23 3.38 -8.16 -16.13
N ILE A 24 4.31 -7.33 -15.68
CA ILE A 24 4.00 -5.90 -15.43
C ILE A 24 4.06 -5.09 -16.72
N TYR A 25 5.25 -4.93 -17.30
CA TYR A 25 5.45 -4.01 -18.45
C TYR A 25 4.51 -4.32 -19.63
N PRO A 26 4.25 -5.58 -20.01
CA PRO A 26 3.31 -5.87 -21.10
C PRO A 26 1.86 -5.46 -20.79
N ASN A 27 1.47 -5.41 -19.51
CA ASN A 27 0.11 -5.14 -19.06
C ASN A 27 -0.12 -3.69 -18.60
N GLU A 28 0.91 -2.83 -18.56
CA GLU A 28 0.75 -1.40 -18.28
C GLU A 28 -0.21 -0.73 -19.27
N ARG A 29 -0.02 -1.01 -20.56
CA ARG A 29 -0.91 -0.49 -21.61
C ARG A 29 -2.34 -1.00 -21.47
N ILE A 30 -2.52 -2.28 -21.10
CA ILE A 30 -3.85 -2.86 -20.89
C ILE A 30 -4.54 -2.19 -19.69
N PHE A 31 -3.78 -1.88 -18.63
CA PHE A 31 -4.29 -1.15 -17.48
C PHE A 31 -4.76 0.26 -17.86
N GLU A 32 -3.98 0.99 -18.65
CA GLU A 32 -4.35 2.32 -19.16
C GLU A 32 -5.61 2.26 -20.03
N GLU A 33 -5.66 1.36 -21.01
CA GLU A 33 -6.82 1.18 -21.90
C GLU A 33 -8.10 0.81 -21.12
N GLN A 34 -7.98 0.00 -20.06
CA GLN A 34 -9.10 -0.34 -19.18
C GLN A 34 -9.56 0.85 -18.33
N LEU A 35 -8.65 1.70 -17.87
CA LEU A 35 -9.01 2.94 -17.16
C LEU A 35 -9.71 3.95 -18.08
N GLU A 36 -9.20 4.15 -19.29
CA GLU A 36 -9.77 5.10 -20.25
C GLU A 36 -11.17 4.69 -20.73
N SER A 37 -11.41 3.38 -20.84
CA SER A 37 -12.71 2.83 -21.24
C SER A 37 -13.71 2.66 -20.07
N SER A 38 -13.29 2.94 -18.85
CA SER A 38 -14.13 2.80 -17.66
C SER A 38 -15.21 3.88 -17.57
N ALA A 39 -16.33 3.52 -16.95
CA ALA A 39 -17.46 4.44 -16.74
C ALA A 39 -17.11 5.61 -15.82
N ASP A 40 -16.22 5.39 -14.85
CA ASP A 40 -15.69 6.42 -13.97
C ASP A 40 -14.22 6.16 -13.62
N ARG A 41 -13.53 7.22 -13.17
CA ARG A 41 -12.09 7.19 -12.86
C ARG A 41 -11.69 6.30 -11.67
N TRP A 42 -12.66 5.75 -10.93
CA TRP A 42 -12.47 4.89 -9.76
C TRP A 42 -12.87 3.43 -10.04
N THR A 43 -13.30 3.14 -11.27
CA THR A 43 -13.50 1.76 -11.72
C THR A 43 -12.18 1.01 -11.65
N LEU A 44 -12.24 -0.20 -11.10
CA LEU A 44 -11.07 -1.05 -10.92
C LEU A 44 -10.74 -1.80 -12.22
N PRO A 45 -9.57 -1.57 -12.83
CA PRO A 45 -9.18 -2.30 -14.03
C PRO A 45 -9.05 -3.80 -13.73
N PRO A 46 -9.79 -4.69 -14.44
CA PRO A 46 -9.72 -6.13 -14.21
C PRO A 46 -8.30 -6.72 -14.28
N ILE A 47 -7.41 -6.12 -15.07
CA ILE A 47 -6.02 -6.58 -15.18
C ILE A 47 -5.27 -6.49 -13.85
N MET A 48 -5.58 -5.49 -13.01
CA MET A 48 -4.93 -5.31 -11.72
C MET A 48 -5.16 -6.53 -10.81
N GLU A 49 -6.39 -7.03 -10.73
CA GLU A 49 -6.71 -8.19 -9.90
C GLU A 49 -6.14 -9.49 -10.47
N ALA A 50 -6.10 -9.63 -11.79
CA ALA A 50 -5.45 -10.77 -12.43
C ALA A 50 -3.94 -10.81 -12.13
N LEU A 51 -3.26 -9.66 -12.15
CA LEU A 51 -1.84 -9.56 -11.82
C LEU A 51 -1.56 -9.86 -10.34
N LYS A 52 -2.41 -9.38 -9.42
CA LYS A 52 -2.30 -9.69 -7.98
C LYS A 52 -2.40 -11.20 -7.70
N VAL A 53 -3.28 -11.92 -8.40
CA VAL A 53 -3.36 -13.38 -8.31
C VAL A 53 -2.04 -14.04 -8.72
N LYS A 54 -1.44 -13.61 -9.83
CA LYS A 54 -0.13 -14.10 -10.29
C LYS A 54 0.99 -13.77 -9.30
N ALA A 55 1.02 -12.55 -8.76
CA ALA A 55 2.01 -12.11 -7.79
C ALA A 55 1.97 -12.95 -6.50
N ARG A 56 0.77 -13.26 -5.99
CA ARG A 56 0.58 -14.18 -4.86
C ARG A 56 1.08 -15.58 -5.16
N ALA A 57 0.71 -16.15 -6.32
CA ALA A 57 1.19 -17.47 -6.74
C ALA A 57 2.72 -17.53 -6.90
N ALA A 58 3.33 -16.40 -7.26
CA ALA A 58 4.78 -16.26 -7.37
C ALA A 58 5.49 -15.96 -6.04
N ASN A 59 4.77 -15.90 -4.91
CA ASN A 59 5.28 -15.48 -3.60
C ASN A 59 5.99 -14.11 -3.63
N LEU A 60 5.41 -13.15 -4.35
CA LEU A 60 5.88 -11.76 -4.43
C LEU A 60 4.82 -10.83 -3.81
N TRP A 61 4.33 -11.16 -2.61
CA TRP A 61 3.21 -10.46 -1.98
C TRP A 61 3.60 -9.97 -0.59
N ASN A 62 3.15 -8.76 -0.20
CA ASN A 62 3.45 -8.14 1.09
C ASN A 62 4.97 -8.05 1.39
N LEU A 63 5.79 -7.79 0.37
CA LEU A 63 7.26 -7.73 0.51
C LEU A 63 7.72 -6.62 1.47
N PHE A 64 6.87 -5.63 1.74
CA PHE A 64 7.13 -4.54 2.69
C PHE A 64 7.15 -4.99 4.16
N LEU A 65 6.61 -6.18 4.49
CA LEU A 65 6.42 -6.59 5.88
C LEU A 65 7.73 -6.53 6.67
N PRO A 66 7.79 -5.74 7.77
CA PRO A 66 9.03 -5.52 8.49
C PRO A 66 9.40 -6.74 9.33
N LYS A 67 10.65 -7.20 9.22
CA LYS A 67 11.20 -8.33 9.98
C LYS A 67 11.03 -8.21 11.50
N ALA A 68 10.99 -6.97 12.02
CA ALA A 68 10.78 -6.69 13.44
C ALA A 68 9.38 -7.11 13.95
N HIS A 69 8.40 -7.25 13.06
CA HIS A 69 7.01 -7.55 13.41
C HIS A 69 6.47 -8.79 12.69
N HIS A 70 7.20 -9.34 11.73
CA HIS A 70 6.82 -10.52 10.97
C HIS A 70 8.03 -11.43 10.73
N ALA A 71 7.95 -12.72 11.10
CA ALA A 71 9.09 -13.64 11.08
C ALA A 71 9.71 -13.81 9.67
N GLU A 72 8.88 -13.79 8.64
CA GLU A 72 9.29 -13.91 7.24
C GLU A 72 9.60 -12.54 6.58
N GLY A 73 9.42 -11.46 7.33
CA GLY A 73 9.59 -10.09 6.85
C GLY A 73 11.02 -9.76 6.43
N LEU A 74 11.16 -8.62 5.75
CA LEU A 74 12.42 -8.09 5.29
C LEU A 74 12.92 -6.99 6.22
N THR A 75 14.24 -6.88 6.34
CA THR A 75 14.85 -5.65 6.86
C THR A 75 14.76 -4.54 5.81
N ASN A 76 14.89 -3.27 6.23
CA ASN A 76 14.89 -2.14 5.31
C ASN A 76 15.96 -2.29 4.21
N LEU A 77 17.14 -2.81 4.56
CA LEU A 77 18.23 -3.03 3.60
C LEU A 77 17.89 -4.11 2.57
N GLU A 78 17.14 -5.15 2.97
CA GLU A 78 16.69 -6.20 2.06
C GLU A 78 15.53 -5.72 1.16
N TYR A 79 14.65 -4.87 1.67
CA TYR A 79 13.46 -4.39 0.93
C TYR A 79 13.76 -3.21 -0.01
N ALA A 80 14.68 -2.31 0.35
CA ALA A 80 15.04 -1.13 -0.44
C ALA A 80 15.30 -1.38 -1.94
N PRO A 81 16.11 -2.36 -2.35
CA PRO A 81 16.33 -2.60 -3.78
C PRO A 81 15.10 -3.19 -4.48
N LEU A 82 14.19 -3.86 -3.75
CA LEU A 82 12.93 -4.34 -4.31
C LEU A 82 11.99 -3.16 -4.60
N CYS A 83 11.98 -2.13 -3.74
CA CYS A 83 11.28 -0.87 -4.01
C CYS A 83 11.80 -0.19 -5.27
N GLU A 84 13.12 -0.19 -5.50
CA GLU A 84 13.70 0.38 -6.73
C GLU A 84 13.17 -0.34 -7.98
N ILE A 85 13.07 -1.68 -7.95
CA ILE A 85 12.55 -2.46 -9.07
C ILE A 85 11.06 -2.18 -9.28
N MET A 86 10.24 -2.22 -8.22
CA MET A 86 8.80 -1.95 -8.32
C MET A 86 8.52 -0.52 -8.77
N GLY A 87 9.33 0.45 -8.34
CA GLY A 87 9.19 1.87 -8.68
C GLY A 87 9.42 2.19 -10.16
N ARG A 88 9.89 1.23 -10.96
CA ARG A 88 10.02 1.38 -12.43
C ARG A 88 8.68 1.33 -13.16
N SER A 89 7.59 1.00 -12.46
CA SER A 89 6.24 0.91 -13.01
C SER A 89 5.22 1.60 -12.09
N PRO A 90 4.22 2.31 -12.64
CA PRO A 90 3.15 2.92 -11.84
C PRO A 90 2.22 1.87 -11.20
N ILE A 91 2.10 0.67 -11.77
CA ILE A 91 1.14 -0.34 -11.30
C ILE A 91 1.77 -1.40 -10.40
N ALA A 92 3.09 -1.63 -10.52
CA ALA A 92 3.78 -2.71 -9.81
C ALA A 92 3.60 -2.67 -8.29
N PRO A 93 3.73 -1.52 -7.58
CA PRO A 93 3.57 -1.51 -6.14
C PRO A 93 2.21 -2.06 -5.69
N GLU A 94 1.11 -1.76 -6.40
CA GLU A 94 -0.21 -2.30 -6.03
C GLU A 94 -0.32 -3.80 -6.35
N VAL A 95 0.26 -4.26 -7.47
CA VAL A 95 0.28 -5.69 -7.84
C VAL A 95 0.94 -6.56 -6.77
N PHE A 96 1.96 -6.06 -6.08
CA PHE A 96 2.66 -6.78 -5.02
C PHE A 96 2.15 -6.47 -3.59
N ASN A 97 1.07 -5.68 -3.48
CA ASN A 97 0.53 -5.14 -2.22
C ASN A 97 1.53 -4.30 -1.40
N CYS A 98 2.38 -3.58 -2.13
CA CYS A 98 3.47 -2.74 -1.63
C CYS A 98 3.25 -1.24 -1.92
N SER A 99 2.04 -0.84 -2.31
CA SER A 99 1.70 0.55 -2.64
C SER A 99 1.43 1.40 -1.40
N ALA A 100 1.87 2.66 -1.43
CA ALA A 100 1.32 3.68 -0.54
C ALA A 100 -0.13 4.04 -0.93
N PRO A 101 -0.99 4.43 0.03
CA PRO A 101 -0.72 4.59 1.46
C PRO A 101 -0.84 3.28 2.27
N ASP A 102 -1.26 2.17 1.64
CA ASP A 102 -1.64 0.95 2.35
C ASP A 102 -0.51 0.33 3.16
N THR A 103 0.72 0.29 2.66
CA THR A 103 1.86 -0.26 3.42
C THR A 103 2.08 0.47 4.74
N GLY A 104 2.13 1.81 4.72
CA GLY A 104 2.28 2.61 5.94
C GLY A 104 1.10 2.44 6.90
N ASN A 105 -0.12 2.37 6.37
CA ASN A 105 -1.31 2.13 7.18
C ASN A 105 -1.32 0.72 7.81
N MET A 106 -0.91 -0.29 7.05
CA MET A 106 -0.72 -1.66 7.56
C MET A 106 0.36 -1.71 8.64
N GLU A 107 1.47 -0.98 8.50
CA GLU A 107 2.52 -0.87 9.53
C GLU A 107 2.01 -0.23 10.82
N VAL A 108 1.18 0.83 10.72
CA VAL A 108 0.53 1.44 11.89
C VAL A 108 -0.36 0.44 12.61
N LEU A 109 -1.18 -0.30 11.86
CA LEU A 109 -2.06 -1.32 12.44
C LEU A 109 -1.25 -2.47 13.04
N LEU A 110 -0.22 -2.96 12.37
CA LEU A 110 0.63 -4.04 12.85
C LEU A 110 1.32 -3.68 14.18
N ARG A 111 1.75 -2.43 14.32
CA ARG A 111 2.49 -1.96 15.50
C ARG A 111 1.60 -1.50 16.66
N TYR A 112 0.47 -0.87 16.37
CA TYR A 112 -0.35 -0.16 17.38
C TYR A 112 -1.81 -0.63 17.43
N GLY A 113 -2.23 -1.49 16.50
CA GLY A 113 -3.59 -2.02 16.43
C GLY A 113 -3.91 -3.00 17.55
N THR A 114 -5.12 -2.90 18.11
CA THR A 114 -5.70 -3.94 18.96
C THR A 114 -5.99 -5.20 18.13
N GLU A 115 -6.22 -6.35 18.76
CA GLU A 115 -6.66 -7.58 18.08
C GLU A 115 -7.87 -7.33 17.16
N ARG A 116 -8.85 -6.55 17.62
CA ARG A 116 -9.99 -6.13 16.80
C ARG A 116 -9.57 -5.31 15.58
N HIS A 117 -8.54 -4.47 15.68
CA HIS A 117 -8.00 -3.74 14.51
C HIS A 117 -7.26 -4.68 13.56
N GLN A 118 -6.55 -5.67 14.09
CA GLN A 118 -5.87 -6.69 13.28
C GLN A 118 -6.90 -7.44 12.42
N ASP A 119 -7.95 -7.96 13.04
CA ASP A 119 -8.96 -8.77 12.35
C ASP A 119 -9.79 -7.94 11.37
N ARG A 120 -10.24 -6.76 11.80
CA ARG A 120 -11.18 -5.95 11.00
C ARG A 120 -10.50 -5.25 9.83
N TRP A 121 -9.24 -4.84 9.99
CA TRP A 121 -8.59 -3.94 9.03
C TRP A 121 -7.27 -4.50 8.51
N LEU A 122 -6.37 -4.97 9.37
CA LEU A 122 -5.06 -5.43 8.90
C LEU A 122 -5.18 -6.69 8.04
N ALA A 123 -5.91 -7.71 8.50
CA ALA A 123 -6.02 -8.98 7.77
C ALA A 123 -6.61 -8.78 6.35
N PRO A 124 -7.71 -8.01 6.15
CA PRO A 124 -8.20 -7.72 4.81
C PRO A 124 -7.24 -6.85 3.95
N LEU A 125 -6.48 -5.92 4.55
CA LEU A 125 -5.45 -5.15 3.84
C LEU A 125 -4.28 -6.05 3.39
N LEU A 126 -3.82 -6.96 4.26
CA LEU A 126 -2.77 -7.94 3.93
C LEU A 126 -3.24 -8.93 2.87
N ALA A 127 -4.55 -9.22 2.80
CA ALA A 127 -5.16 -10.02 1.74
C ALA A 127 -5.36 -9.23 0.43
N GLY A 128 -5.24 -7.90 0.46
CA GLY A 128 -5.50 -7.01 -0.68
C GLY A 128 -6.97 -6.91 -1.07
N GLU A 129 -7.89 -7.25 -0.15
CA GLU A 129 -9.34 -7.24 -0.36
C GLU A 129 -9.93 -5.83 -0.19
N ILE A 130 -9.32 -5.04 0.70
CA ILE A 130 -9.67 -3.64 0.94
C ILE A 130 -8.48 -2.74 0.68
N ARG A 131 -8.74 -1.44 0.62
CA ARG A 131 -7.75 -0.36 0.53
C ARG A 131 -7.93 0.60 1.70
N SER A 132 -6.99 1.51 1.85
CA SER A 132 -6.98 2.53 2.89
C SER A 132 -6.57 3.88 2.34
N GLY A 133 -6.83 4.93 3.12
CA GLY A 133 -6.32 6.28 2.89
C GLY A 133 -5.64 6.82 4.13
N PHE A 134 -4.78 7.82 3.97
CA PHE A 134 -4.18 8.54 5.09
C PHE A 134 -4.56 10.03 5.02
N GLY A 135 -5.29 10.50 6.02
CA GLY A 135 -5.94 11.81 6.04
C GLY A 135 -5.27 12.80 7.00
N MET A 136 -4.08 13.30 6.66
CA MET A 136 -3.38 14.29 7.49
C MET A 136 -3.55 15.73 6.99
N THR A 137 -3.25 15.98 5.71
CA THR A 137 -3.16 17.31 5.13
C THR A 137 -4.50 18.04 5.11
N GLU A 138 -4.51 19.30 5.52
CA GLU A 138 -5.69 20.17 5.56
C GLU A 138 -5.55 21.33 4.55
N PRO A 139 -6.64 21.75 3.90
CA PRO A 139 -6.59 22.80 2.87
C PRO A 139 -6.48 24.22 3.45
N ALA A 140 -6.90 24.42 4.72
CA ALA A 140 -6.97 25.75 5.33
C ALA A 140 -5.66 26.20 5.98
N VAL A 141 -4.69 25.28 6.14
CA VAL A 141 -3.46 25.51 6.89
C VAL A 141 -2.23 24.93 6.19
N ALA A 142 -1.07 25.51 6.45
CA ALA A 142 0.21 25.01 5.94
C ALA A 142 0.62 23.71 6.66
N SER A 143 0.09 22.60 6.15
CA SER A 143 0.24 21.25 6.73
C SER A 143 1.64 20.64 6.61
N SER A 144 2.59 21.36 5.98
CA SER A 144 4.01 20.98 6.03
C SER A 144 4.55 21.00 7.46
N ASP A 145 3.99 21.88 8.30
CA ASP A 145 4.14 21.82 9.75
C ASP A 145 2.91 21.13 10.34
N ALA A 146 3.09 19.93 10.87
CA ALA A 146 2.00 19.14 11.45
C ALA A 146 1.38 19.80 12.69
N THR A 147 2.04 20.78 13.31
CA THR A 147 1.48 21.52 14.46
C THR A 147 0.38 22.49 14.06
N ASN A 148 0.24 22.80 12.77
CA ASN A 148 -0.83 23.66 12.25
C ASN A 148 -2.16 22.92 12.02
N ILE A 149 -2.22 21.59 12.17
CA ILE A 149 -3.44 20.80 11.93
C ILE A 149 -4.53 21.23 12.93
N GLU A 150 -5.70 21.61 12.40
CA GLU A 150 -6.82 22.15 13.18
C GLU A 150 -7.97 21.13 13.38
N GLY A 151 -7.95 20.02 12.64
CA GLY A 151 -8.90 18.92 12.80
C GLY A 151 -9.01 18.47 14.26
N SER A 152 -10.23 18.37 14.77
CA SER A 152 -10.48 18.06 16.17
C SER A 152 -11.01 16.65 16.36
N ILE A 153 -10.55 16.02 17.45
CA ILE A 153 -11.01 14.70 17.93
C ILE A 153 -11.41 14.89 19.39
N LYS A 154 -12.72 14.86 19.68
CA LYS A 154 -13.26 15.06 21.03
C LYS A 154 -13.91 13.79 21.52
N ARG A 155 -13.61 13.38 22.76
CA ARG A 155 -14.28 12.24 23.39
C ARG A 155 -15.62 12.68 23.98
N GLU A 156 -16.69 12.02 23.57
CA GLU A 156 -18.04 12.23 24.10
C GLU A 156 -18.55 10.88 24.63
N GLY A 157 -18.42 10.67 25.94
CA GLY A 157 -18.73 9.39 26.59
C GLY A 157 -17.86 8.23 26.07
N ASN A 158 -18.49 7.32 25.33
CA ASN A 158 -17.86 6.12 24.75
C ASN A 158 -17.50 6.29 23.26
N GLU A 159 -17.70 7.47 22.69
CA GLU A 159 -17.44 7.76 21.28
C GLU A 159 -16.44 8.90 21.11
N TYR A 160 -15.88 9.01 19.90
CA TYR A 160 -15.07 10.13 19.47
C TYR A 160 -15.78 10.87 18.33
N VAL A 161 -15.98 12.17 18.49
CA VAL A 161 -16.50 13.07 17.46
C VAL A 161 -15.32 13.70 16.74
N ILE A 162 -15.23 13.44 15.44
CA ILE A 162 -14.15 13.94 14.58
C ILE A 162 -14.71 15.04 13.68
N ASN A 163 -14.09 16.23 13.71
CA ASN A 163 -14.40 17.33 12.82
C ASN A 163 -13.14 17.81 12.13
N ALA A 164 -12.98 17.48 10.84
CA ALA A 164 -11.84 17.86 10.04
C ALA A 164 -12.21 17.92 8.54
N ARG A 165 -11.45 18.70 7.78
CA ARG A 165 -11.49 18.69 6.30
C ARG A 165 -10.10 18.33 5.78
N LYS A 166 -9.97 17.14 5.18
CA LYS A 166 -8.70 16.65 4.65
C LYS A 166 -8.68 16.70 3.12
N TRP A 167 -7.49 16.83 2.53
CA TRP A 167 -7.25 16.74 1.09
C TRP A 167 -5.91 16.03 0.82
N TRP A 168 -5.62 15.74 -0.45
CA TRP A 168 -4.47 14.92 -0.86
C TRP A 168 -4.46 13.51 -0.23
N THR A 169 -5.63 12.99 0.10
CA THR A 169 -5.82 11.65 0.67
C THR A 169 -5.77 10.61 -0.45
N SER A 170 -4.56 10.15 -0.79
CA SER A 170 -4.37 9.05 -1.75
C SER A 170 -5.22 7.83 -1.37
N GLY A 171 -5.79 7.15 -2.37
CA GLY A 171 -6.63 5.96 -2.17
C GLY A 171 -8.07 6.23 -1.75
N ALA A 172 -8.43 7.44 -1.27
CA ALA A 172 -9.77 7.73 -0.74
C ALA A 172 -10.91 7.57 -1.77
N GLY A 173 -10.62 7.69 -3.07
CA GLY A 173 -11.61 7.49 -4.12
C GLY A 173 -11.83 6.03 -4.55
N ASP A 174 -10.94 5.10 -4.16
CA ASP A 174 -11.11 3.68 -4.49
C ASP A 174 -12.35 3.13 -3.76
N PRO A 175 -13.30 2.45 -4.44
CA PRO A 175 -14.51 1.92 -3.81
C PRO A 175 -14.22 0.88 -2.71
N ARG A 176 -13.02 0.30 -2.69
CA ARG A 176 -12.52 -0.62 -1.66
C ARG A 176 -11.84 0.11 -0.51
N CYS A 177 -11.68 1.43 -0.54
CA CYS A 177 -11.15 2.18 0.59
C CYS A 177 -12.12 2.10 1.78
N LYS A 178 -11.81 1.26 2.79
CA LYS A 178 -12.71 1.00 3.93
C LYS A 178 -12.26 1.64 5.23
N ILE A 179 -11.04 2.18 5.27
CA ILE A 179 -10.48 2.84 6.45
C ILE A 179 -9.64 4.05 6.04
N LEU A 180 -9.85 5.16 6.74
CA LEU A 180 -8.94 6.29 6.74
C LEU A 180 -8.18 6.28 8.06
N ILE A 181 -6.86 6.38 7.98
CA ILE A 181 -5.96 6.60 9.11
C ILE A 181 -5.60 8.08 9.20
#